data_AF-A0A9R1BSU1-F1
#
_entry.id   AF-A0A9R1BSU1-F1
#
_cell.length_a   1.000
_cell.length_b   1.000
_cell.length_c   1.000
_cell.angle_alpha   90.00
_cell.angle_beta   90.00
_cell.angle_gamma   90.00
#
_symmetry.space_group_name_H-M   'P 1'
#
loop_
_entity.id
_entity.type
_entity.pdbx_description
1 polymer ?
#
loop_
_entity_poly.entity_id
_entity_poly.type
_entity_poly.pdbx_seq_one_letter_code
_entity_poly.pdbx_strand_id
1 'polypeptide(L)'
;MDPAVERLKTGFEKFKTEVYDQKPDLFEPLKAHQSPKYMVFACADSRVCPSVTLGLEPGEAFTVRNIAAMVPCYCKNKHTGVGSAIEQAVCALKVEVICGDRPQPLRRDQGPPQRQG
;
A
#
# COMPACT_ATOMS: atom_id res chain seq x y z
N MET A 1 13.91 29.07 -2.21
CA MET A 1 13.68 27.61 -2.27
C MET A 1 12.18 27.38 -2.43
N ASP A 2 11.76 26.38 -3.20
CA ASP A 2 10.33 26.13 -3.46
C ASP A 2 9.60 25.80 -2.14
N PRO A 3 8.50 26.50 -1.79
CA PRO A 3 7.73 26.23 -0.58
C PRO A 3 7.28 24.77 -0.42
N ALA A 4 6.98 24.07 -1.52
CA ALA A 4 6.60 22.67 -1.50
C ALA A 4 7.76 21.77 -1.08
N VAL A 5 8.97 22.07 -1.55
CA VAL A 5 10.19 21.33 -1.17
C VAL A 5 10.51 21.54 0.31
N GLU A 6 10.36 22.77 0.81
CA GLU A 6 10.56 23.07 2.23
C GLU A 6 9.58 22.31 3.12
N ARG A 7 8.29 22.22 2.72
CA ARG A 7 7.29 21.43 3.46
C ARG A 7 7.66 19.95 3.60
N LEU A 8 8.29 19.35 2.59
CA LEU A 8 8.73 17.95 2.63
C LEU A 8 9.93 17.78 3.55
N LYS A 9 10.90 18.70 3.50
CA LYS A 9 12.07 18.69 4.39
C LYS A 9 11.67 18.81 5.85
N THR A 10 10.88 19.83 6.21
CA THR A 10 10.41 20.02 7.58
C THR A 10 9.56 18.83 8.06
N GLY A 11 8.78 18.22 7.15
CA GLY A 11 8.03 17.00 7.46
C GLY A 11 8.93 15.81 7.81
N PHE A 12 10.02 15.62 7.06
CA PHE A 12 10.98 14.55 7.33
C PHE A 12 11.78 14.80 8.61
N GLU A 13 12.23 16.04 8.85
CA GLU A 13 12.92 16.43 10.09
C GLU A 13 12.05 16.14 11.31
N LYS A 14 10.76 16.50 11.24
CA LYS A 14 9.78 16.20 12.28
C LYS A 14 9.60 14.69 12.50
N PHE A 15 9.47 13.91 11.42
CA PHE A 15 9.41 12.45 11.52
C PHE A 15 10.66 11.88 12.21
N LYS A 16 11.84 12.38 11.85
CA LYS A 16 13.10 11.93 12.43
C LYS A 16 13.14 12.16 13.93
N THR A 17 12.87 13.38 14.38
CA THR A 17 13.03 13.76 15.80
C THR A 17 11.90 13.27 16.70
N GLU A 18 10.66 13.28 16.20
CA GLU A 18 9.47 12.98 17.01
C GLU A 18 9.01 11.53 16.92
N VAL A 19 9.38 10.78 15.88
CA VAL A 19 8.92 9.40 15.67
C VAL A 19 10.08 8.41 15.63
N TYR A 20 11.05 8.64 14.75
CA TYR A 20 12.14 7.70 14.52
C TYR A 20 13.08 7.62 15.73
N ASP A 21 13.63 8.74 16.18
CA ASP A 21 14.57 8.80 17.30
C ASP A 21 13.91 8.41 18.65
N GLN A 22 12.58 8.51 18.76
CA GLN A 22 11.82 8.16 19.97
C GLN A 22 11.49 6.66 20.06
N LYS A 23 11.67 5.88 18.98
CA LYS A 23 11.30 4.45 18.92
C LYS A 23 12.49 3.59 18.43
N PRO A 24 13.67 3.62 19.08
CA PRO A 24 14.82 2.84 18.64
C PRO A 24 14.53 1.33 18.63
N ASP A 25 13.79 0.83 19.63
CA ASP A 25 13.43 -0.59 19.71
C ASP A 25 12.58 -1.06 18.52
N LEU A 26 11.83 -0.15 17.89
CA LEU A 26 11.06 -0.43 16.69
C LEU A 26 11.94 -0.33 15.43
N PHE A 27 12.72 0.75 15.30
CA PHE A 27 13.42 1.04 14.04
C PHE A 27 14.78 0.34 13.89
N GLU A 28 15.51 0.05 14.97
CA GLU A 28 16.80 -0.63 14.90
C GLU A 28 16.71 -2.02 14.23
N PRO A 29 15.75 -2.90 14.59
CA PRO A 29 15.58 -4.18 13.91
C PRO A 29 15.21 -4.04 12.43
N LEU A 30 14.39 -3.02 12.10
CA LEU A 30 13.88 -2.77 10.75
C LEU A 30 14.97 -2.35 9.75
N LYS A 31 16.13 -1.88 10.22
CA LYS A 31 17.28 -1.57 9.36
C LYS A 31 17.87 -2.80 8.70
N ALA A 32 17.87 -3.93 9.40
CA ALA A 32 18.49 -5.17 8.93
C ALA A 32 17.50 -6.02 8.11
N HIS A 33 16.23 -6.10 8.56
CA HIS A 33 15.26 -6.98 7.96
C HIS A 33 13.82 -6.44 8.11
N GLN A 34 12.95 -6.82 7.16
CA GLN A 34 11.51 -6.61 7.24
C GLN A 34 10.80 -7.96 7.25
N SER A 35 9.86 -8.14 8.16
CA SER A 35 9.02 -9.35 8.26
C SER A 35 7.54 -8.97 8.42
N PRO A 36 6.94 -8.29 7.43
CA PRO A 36 5.55 -7.85 7.52
C PRO A 36 4.61 -9.06 7.52
N LYS A 37 3.57 -9.00 8.35
CA LYS A 37 2.53 -10.01 8.40
C LYS A 37 1.45 -9.79 7.33
N TYR A 38 1.30 -8.54 6.90
CA TYR A 38 0.22 -8.12 6.01
C TYR A 38 0.77 -7.67 4.65
N MET A 39 0.06 -8.01 3.59
CA MET A 39 0.15 -7.32 2.31
C MET A 39 -1.13 -6.50 2.09
N VAL A 40 -0.99 -5.20 1.83
CA VAL A 40 -2.13 -4.29 1.68
C VAL A 40 -2.15 -3.68 0.28
N PHE A 41 -3.24 -3.90 -0.45
CA PHE A 41 -3.55 -3.16 -1.67
C PHE A 41 -4.43 -1.96 -1.34
N ALA A 42 -3.92 -0.75 -1.50
CA ALA A 42 -4.65 0.48 -1.22
C ALA A 42 -4.76 1.41 -2.42
N CYS A 43 -5.76 2.28 -2.40
CA CYS A 43 -5.93 3.27 -3.46
C CYS A 43 -4.79 4.30 -3.43
N ALA A 44 -4.38 4.80 -4.60
CA ALA A 44 -3.48 5.94 -4.72
C ALA A 44 -4.10 7.28 -4.25
N ASP A 45 -5.38 7.28 -3.88
CA ASP A 45 -6.10 8.43 -3.33
C ASP A 45 -5.38 8.99 -2.09
N SER A 46 -5.07 10.29 -2.09
CA SER A 46 -4.32 10.95 -1.02
C SER A 46 -5.07 10.98 0.32
N ARG A 47 -6.38 10.78 0.31
CA ARG A 47 -7.23 10.77 1.51
C ARG A 47 -7.14 9.46 2.28
N VAL A 48 -6.61 8.40 1.67
CA VAL A 48 -6.54 7.07 2.27
C VAL A 48 -5.09 6.62 2.36
N CYS A 49 -4.56 6.55 3.58
CA CYS A 49 -3.25 6.01 3.86
C CYS A 49 -3.43 4.78 4.75
N PRO A 50 -3.16 3.55 4.26
CA PRO A 50 -3.48 2.33 4.99
C PRO A 50 -2.79 2.25 6.35
N SER A 51 -1.55 2.76 6.48
CA SER A 51 -0.85 2.83 7.77
C SER A 51 -1.60 3.68 8.79
N VAL A 52 -2.22 4.79 8.36
CA VAL A 52 -3.00 5.66 9.24
C VAL A 52 -4.38 5.05 9.50
N THR A 53 -5.08 4.62 8.46
CA THR A 53 -6.46 4.12 8.54
C THR A 53 -6.56 2.84 9.37
N LEU A 54 -5.54 1.97 9.31
CA LEU A 54 -5.50 0.70 10.03
C LEU A 54 -4.64 0.74 11.29
N GLY A 55 -3.99 1.88 11.60
CA GLY A 55 -3.11 2.02 12.76
C GLY A 55 -1.89 1.10 12.71
N LEU A 56 -1.32 0.88 11.52
CA LEU A 56 -0.18 -0.02 11.33
C LEU A 56 1.12 0.70 11.65
N GLU A 57 1.97 0.05 12.43
CA GLU A 57 3.33 0.50 12.70
C GLU A 57 4.28 0.15 11.53
N PRO A 58 5.40 0.87 11.38
CA PRO A 58 6.47 0.50 10.47
C PRO A 58 6.87 -0.98 10.61
N GLY A 59 6.95 -1.67 9.46
CA GLY A 59 7.31 -3.09 9.40
C GLY A 59 6.15 -4.07 9.47
N GLU A 60 4.93 -3.64 9.83
CA GLU A 60 3.79 -4.57 9.92
C GLU A 60 3.18 -4.95 8.56
N ALA A 61 3.22 -4.04 7.59
CA ALA A 61 2.56 -4.20 6.30
C ALA A 61 3.43 -3.85 5.09
N PHE A 62 3.44 -4.75 4.11
CA PHE A 62 3.96 -4.49 2.77
C PHE A 62 2.83 -3.93 1.89
N THR A 63 2.90 -2.65 1.56
CA THR A 63 1.79 -1.94 0.91
C THR A 63 2.04 -1.66 -0.57
N VAL A 64 1.08 -1.99 -1.43
CA VAL A 64 1.03 -1.58 -2.84
C VAL A 64 -0.08 -0.57 -3.03
N ARG A 65 0.24 0.59 -3.60
CA ARG A 65 -0.75 1.65 -3.90
C ARG A 65 -0.84 1.92 -5.38
N ASN A 66 -2.04 1.78 -5.95
CA ASN A 66 -2.29 2.09 -7.36
C ASN A 66 -3.73 2.60 -7.56
N ILE A 67 -4.05 3.01 -8.80
CA ILE A 67 -5.37 3.52 -9.17
C ILE A 67 -6.41 2.44 -8.86
N ALA A 68 -7.40 2.80 -8.03
CA ALA A 68 -8.51 1.94 -7.61
C ALA A 68 -8.10 0.62 -6.91
N ALA A 69 -6.90 0.55 -6.31
CA ALA A 69 -6.39 -0.64 -5.63
C ALA A 69 -6.53 -1.92 -6.49
N MET A 70 -6.23 -1.81 -7.78
CA MET A 70 -6.40 -2.88 -8.75
C MET A 70 -5.35 -3.96 -8.60
N VAL A 71 -5.82 -5.21 -8.59
CA VAL A 71 -5.01 -6.42 -8.71
C VAL A 71 -5.36 -7.08 -10.04
N PRO A 72 -4.56 -6.86 -11.11
CA PRO A 72 -4.83 -7.46 -12.41
C PRO A 72 -4.60 -8.96 -12.38
N CYS A 73 -5.19 -9.68 -13.34
CA CYS A 73 -4.88 -11.09 -13.56
C CYS A 73 -3.39 -11.25 -13.89
N TYR A 74 -2.81 -12.38 -13.47
CA TYR A 74 -1.40 -12.66 -13.70
C TYR A 74 -1.04 -12.61 -15.19
N CYS A 75 -0.02 -11.84 -15.53
CA CYS A 75 0.59 -11.83 -16.84
C CYS A 75 2.09 -11.60 -16.71
N LYS A 76 2.92 -12.47 -17.29
CA LYS A 76 4.38 -12.37 -17.19
C LYS A 76 4.94 -11.09 -17.83
N ASN A 77 4.28 -10.62 -18.89
CA ASN A 77 4.78 -9.52 -19.72
C ASN A 77 3.97 -8.23 -19.56
N LYS A 78 2.90 -8.24 -18.75
CA LYS A 78 2.02 -7.09 -18.50
C LYS A 78 1.76 -6.98 -17.00
N HIS A 79 1.76 -5.77 -16.46
CA HIS A 79 1.54 -5.52 -15.02
C HIS A 79 2.61 -6.14 -14.10
N THR A 80 3.86 -6.15 -14.54
CA THR A 80 5.01 -6.68 -13.78
C THR A 80 5.14 -6.04 -12.40
N GLY A 81 4.78 -4.76 -12.22
CA GLY A 81 4.83 -4.10 -10.92
C GLY A 81 3.98 -4.78 -9.84
N VAL A 82 2.71 -5.08 -10.11
CA VAL A 82 1.85 -5.78 -9.13
C VAL A 82 2.27 -7.24 -8.99
N GLY A 83 2.61 -7.91 -10.10
CA GLY A 83 3.07 -9.30 -10.08
C GLY A 83 4.32 -9.50 -9.22
N SER A 84 5.35 -8.68 -9.43
CA SER A 84 6.59 -8.72 -8.64
C SER A 84 6.37 -8.33 -7.18
N ALA A 85 5.44 -7.40 -6.89
CA ALA A 85 5.10 -7.06 -5.52
C ALA A 85 4.43 -8.22 -4.78
N ILE A 86 3.50 -8.93 -5.42
CA ILE A 86 2.88 -10.14 -4.87
C ILE A 86 3.92 -11.24 -4.67
N GLU A 87 4.78 -11.46 -5.67
CA GLU A 87 5.86 -12.45 -5.57
C GLU A 87 6.81 -12.13 -4.41
N GLN A 88 7.23 -10.88 -4.25
CA GLN A 88 8.05 -10.46 -3.12
C GLN A 88 7.32 -10.70 -1.78
N ALA A 89 6.06 -10.28 -1.66
CA ALA A 89 5.30 -10.42 -0.43
C ALA A 89 5.08 -11.89 -0.03
N VAL A 90 4.67 -12.74 -0.98
CA VAL A 90 4.29 -14.14 -0.72
C VAL A 90 5.50 -15.06 -0.71
N CYS A 91 6.40 -14.93 -1.69
CA CYS A 91 7.51 -15.86 -1.85
C CYS A 91 8.70 -15.51 -0.96
N ALA A 92 9.04 -14.22 -0.83
CA ALA A 92 10.21 -13.79 -0.05
C ALA A 92 9.84 -13.40 1.39
N LEU A 93 8.83 -12.54 1.58
CA LEU A 93 8.47 -12.00 2.90
C LEU A 93 7.53 -12.89 3.71
N LYS A 94 6.88 -13.87 3.07
CA LYS A 94 5.96 -14.83 3.71
C LYS A 94 4.82 -14.17 4.49
N VAL A 95 4.20 -13.14 3.91
CA VAL A 95 3.02 -12.49 4.49
C VAL A 95 1.91 -13.51 4.79
N GLU A 96 1.21 -13.31 5.91
CA GLU A 96 0.15 -14.21 6.37
C GLU A 96 -1.21 -13.85 5.76
N VAL A 97 -1.48 -12.56 5.58
CA VAL A 97 -2.78 -12.05 5.13
C VAL A 97 -2.61 -11.04 4.02
N ILE A 98 -3.41 -11.18 2.96
CA ILE A 98 -3.51 -10.21 1.86
C ILE A 98 -4.87 -9.53 1.97
N CYS A 99 -4.89 -8.20 2.12
CA CYS A 99 -6.12 -7.41 2.15
C CYS A 99 -6.12 -6.32 1.07
N GLY A 100 -7.31 -5.95 0.63
CA GLY A 100 -7.51 -4.88 -0.34
C GLY A 100 -8.54 -3.88 0.16
N ASP A 101 -8.18 -2.60 0.12
CA ASP A 101 -9.04 -1.46 0.42
C ASP A 101 -10.00 -1.17 -0.75
N ARG A 102 -10.49 -2.21 -1.42
CA ARG A 102 -11.51 -1.99 -2.44
C ARG A 102 -12.81 -1.62 -1.73
N PRO A 103 -13.41 -0.45 -2.00
CA PRO A 103 -14.84 -0.35 -1.82
C PRO A 103 -15.48 -1.49 -2.64
N GLN A 104 -16.47 -2.15 -2.05
CA GLN A 104 -17.26 -3.23 -2.64
C GLN A 104 -17.71 -2.92 -4.09
N PRO A 105 -18.01 -3.96 -4.88
CA PRO A 105 -17.61 -4.08 -6.27
C PRO A 105 -18.14 -2.94 -7.15
N LEU A 106 -17.34 -2.56 -8.14
CA LEU A 106 -17.86 -1.97 -9.38
C LEU A 106 -19.04 -2.87 -9.81
N ARG A 107 -20.28 -2.40 -9.64
CA ARG A 107 -21.44 -3.05 -10.27
C ARG A 107 -21.08 -3.12 -11.74
N ARG A 108 -20.86 -4.33 -12.26
CA ARG A 108 -21.03 -4.59 -13.68
C ARG A 108 -22.52 -4.38 -13.91
N ASP A 109 -22.90 -3.14 -14.18
CA ASP A 109 -24.27 -2.90 -14.61
C ASP A 109 -24.48 -3.67 -15.92
N GLN A 110 -25.67 -4.23 -15.98
CA GLN A 110 -26.05 -5.35 -16.81
C GLN A 110 -26.02 -4.95 -18.30
N GLY A 111 -26.01 -5.96 -19.17
CA GLY A 111 -25.96 -5.78 -20.63
C GLY A 111 -27.04 -4.84 -21.20
N PRO A 112 -26.94 -4.49 -22.49
CA PRO A 112 -27.81 -3.49 -23.11
C PRO A 112 -29.30 -3.83 -22.91
N PRO A 113 -30.17 -2.82 -22.73
CA PRO A 113 -31.58 -3.04 -22.45
C PRO A 113 -32.22 -3.81 -23.61
N GLN A 114 -32.85 -4.95 -23.30
CA GLN A 114 -33.70 -5.63 -24.25
C GLN A 114 -34.89 -4.72 -24.58
N ARG A 115 -34.99 -4.27 -25.84
CA ARG A 115 -36.21 -3.67 -26.37
C ARG A 115 -37.32 -4.71 -26.27
N GLN A 116 -38.32 -4.46 -25.45
CA GLN A 116 -39.62 -5.11 -25.58
C GLN A 116 -40.52 -4.23 -26.44
N GLY A 117 -41.14 -4.86 -27.45
CA GLY A 117 -42.42 -4.50 -28.07
C GLY A 117 -42.51 -3.12 -28.71
#